data_AF-A0A937QLU6-F1
#
_entry.id   AF-A0A937QLU6-F1
#
_cell.length_a   1.000
_cell.length_b   1.000
_cell.length_c   1.000
_cell.angle_alpha   90.00
_cell.angle_beta   90.00
_cell.angle_gamma   90.00
#
_symmetry.space_group_name_H-M   'P 1'
#
loop_
_entity.id
_entity.type
_entity.pdbx_description
1 polymer ?
#
loop_
_entity_poly.entity_id
_entity_poly.type
_entity_poly.pdbx_seq_one_letter_code
_entity_poly.pdbx_strand_id
1 'polypeptide(L)' 'MGRPMDTVLYIIAGPLFLISITAYFYVKLRLRPDDSDLDDYYHEFEDQQPGYARYAKWSAITFAGAVVGVLLMFVAAVI' A
#
# COMPACT_ATOMS: atom_id res chain seq x y z
N MET A 1 15.98 12.27 25.49
CA MET A 1 16.58 12.87 24.28
C MET A 1 16.79 11.72 23.30
N GLY A 2 15.97 11.58 22.25
CA GLY A 2 16.13 10.52 21.25
C GLY A 2 17.46 10.68 20.52
N ARG A 3 18.08 9.58 20.08
CA ARG A 3 19.34 9.65 19.35
C ARG A 3 19.09 10.28 17.98
N PRO A 4 20.08 10.95 17.37
CA PRO A 4 19.90 11.60 16.07
C PRO A 4 19.45 10.61 14.97
N MET A 5 19.81 9.33 15.10
CA MET A 5 19.40 8.26 14.18
C MET A 5 17.90 7.96 14.22
N ASP A 6 17.27 8.00 15.40
CA ASP A 6 15.83 7.71 15.58
C ASP A 6 15.01 8.82 14.92
N THR A 7 15.43 10.08 15.11
CA THR A 7 14.81 11.26 14.48
C THR A 7 14.85 11.17 12.96
N VAL A 8 15.99 10.77 12.38
CA VAL A 8 16.11 10.59 10.92
C VAL A 8 15.19 9.48 10.43
N LEU A 9 15.11 8.36 11.15
CA LEU A 9 14.22 7.26 10.81
C LEU A 9 12.75 7.69 10.83
N TYR A 10 12.30 8.45 11.83
CA TYR A 10 10.93 8.96 11.86
C TYR A 10 10.62 9.95 10.73
N ILE A 11 11.58 10.82 10.38
CA ILE A 11 11.42 11.78 9.28
C ILE A 11 11.26 11.07 7.93
N ILE A 12 11.83 9.88 7.76
CA ILE A 12 11.69 9.09 6.54
C ILE A 12 10.46 8.17 6.61
N ALA A 13 10.32 7.43 7.71
CA ALA A 13 9.31 6.40 7.89
C ALA A 13 7.89 6.97 8.02
N GLY A 14 7.74 8.12 8.68
CA GLY A 14 6.46 8.80 8.83
C GLY A 14 5.84 9.20 7.49
N PRO A 15 6.52 10.02 6.66
CA PRO A 15 6.04 10.35 5.33
C PRO A 15 5.87 9.14 4.43
N LEU A 16 6.78 8.16 4.48
CA LEU A 16 6.65 6.92 3.72
C LEU A 16 5.34 6.21 4.06
N PHE A 17 5.06 6.01 5.35
CA PHE A 17 3.81 5.40 5.80
C PHE A 17 2.59 6.21 5.36
N LEU A 18 2.58 7.52 5.59
CA LEU A 18 1.44 8.38 5.27
C LEU A 18 1.13 8.41 3.77
N ILE A 19 2.16 8.51 2.93
CA ILE A 19 2.00 8.49 1.47
C ILE A 19 1.51 7.11 1.03
N SER A 20 2.10 6.04 1.54
CA SER A 20 1.72 4.68 1.16
C SER A 20 0.31 4.31 1.59
N ILE A 21 -0.11 4.64 2.82
CA ILE A 21 -1.46 4.33 3.29
C ILE A 21 -2.52 5.17 2.58
N THR A 22 -2.24 6.45 2.34
CA THR A 22 -3.14 7.33 1.56
C THR A 22 -3.28 6.82 0.13
N ALA A 23 -2.17 6.43 -0.51
CA ALA A 23 -2.18 5.84 -1.84
C ALA A 23 -2.92 4.50 -1.87
N TYR A 24 -2.77 3.66 -0.84
CA TYR A 24 -3.50 2.40 -0.71
C TYR A 24 -5.01 2.62 -0.67
N PHE A 25 -5.48 3.55 0.17
CA PHE A 25 -6.90 3.92 0.21
C PHE A 25 -7.37 4.53 -1.11
N TYR A 26 -6.57 5.38 -1.73
CA TYR A 26 -6.90 5.95 -3.04
C TYR A 26 -7.07 4.87 -4.12
N VAL A 27 -6.16 3.90 -4.19
CA VAL A 27 -6.27 2.75 -5.10
C VAL A 27 -7.53 1.95 -4.78
N LYS A 28 -7.80 1.67 -3.51
CA LYS A 28 -8.97 0.89 -3.06
C LYS A 28 -10.31 1.57 -3.31
N LEU A 29 -10.36 2.90 -3.31
CA LEU A 29 -11.59 3.65 -3.55
C LEU A 29 -11.79 3.98 -5.03
N ARG A 30 -10.73 4.27 -5.77
CA ARG A 30 -10.82 4.82 -7.13
C ARG A 30 -10.51 3.82 -8.24
N LEU A 31 -9.71 2.81 -7.95
CA LEU A 31 -9.35 1.77 -8.91
C LEU A 31 -10.05 0.45 -8.62
N ARG A 32 -10.94 0.39 -7.63
CA ARG A 32 -11.78 -0.79 -7.39
C ARG A 32 -12.62 -1.04 -8.65
N PRO A 33 -12.49 -2.22 -9.28
CA PRO A 33 -13.35 -2.61 -10.39
C PRO A 33 -14.80 -2.74 -9.91
N ASP A 34 -15.75 -2.48 -10.80
CA ASP A 34 -17.18 -2.56 -10.48
C ASP A 34 -17.55 -4.02 -10.14
N ASP A 35 -18.40 -4.24 -9.13
CA ASP A 35 -18.73 -5.60 -8.67
C ASP A 35 -19.51 -6.38 -9.76
N SER A 36 -20.12 -5.69 -10.72
CA SER A 36 -20.78 -6.28 -11.90
C SER A 36 -19.82 -6.95 -12.89
N ASP A 37 -18.54 -6.55 -12.93
CA ASP A 37 -17.51 -7.22 -13.72
C ASP A 37 -16.98 -8.50 -13.03
N LEU A 38 -17.33 -8.72 -11.75
CA LEU A 38 -16.89 -9.86 -10.95
C LEU A 38 -17.93 -11.00 -10.90
N ASP A 39 -19.22 -10.68 -10.97
CA ASP A 39 -20.32 -11.66 -10.84
C ASP A 39 -20.59 -12.46 -12.13
N ASP A 40 -20.21 -11.94 -13.30
CA ASP A 40 -20.41 -12.60 -14.61
C ASP A 40 -19.16 -13.39 -15.11
N TYR A 41 -18.10 -13.52 -14.29
CA TYR A 41 -16.79 -13.93 -14.81
C TYR A 41 -16.38 -15.38 -14.52
N TYR A 42 -16.21 -16.14 -15.60
CA TYR A 42 -15.64 -17.48 -15.62
C TYR A 42 -14.19 -17.48 -15.08
N HIS A 43 -13.89 -18.37 -14.15
CA HIS A 43 -12.56 -18.58 -13.53
C HIS A 43 -11.40 -18.88 -14.51
N GLU A 44 -11.64 -18.98 -15.82
CA GLU A 44 -10.63 -19.38 -16.82
C GLU A 44 -9.81 -18.22 -17.40
N PHE A 45 -10.10 -16.96 -17.07
CA PHE A 45 -9.39 -15.78 -17.61
C PHE A 45 -8.96 -14.75 -16.56
N GLU A 46 -8.61 -15.19 -15.34
CA GLU A 46 -8.13 -14.34 -14.23
C GLU A 46 -6.95 -13.40 -14.59
N ASP A 47 -6.18 -13.71 -15.64
CA ASP A 47 -4.95 -12.98 -16.00
C ASP A 47 -5.13 -11.74 -16.91
N GLN A 48 -6.29 -11.51 -17.53
CA GLN A 48 -6.35 -10.64 -18.73
C GLN A 48 -7.19 -9.37 -18.65
N GLN A 49 -7.71 -9.00 -17.49
CA GLN A 49 -8.31 -7.66 -17.30
C GLN A 49 -7.19 -6.66 -16.92
N PRO A 50 -6.70 -5.81 -17.86
CA PRO A 50 -5.60 -4.88 -17.56
C PRO A 50 -5.95 -3.91 -16.43
N GLY A 51 -7.25 -3.64 -16.21
CA GLY A 51 -7.75 -2.86 -15.09
C GLY A 51 -7.53 -3.54 -13.72
N TYR A 52 -7.87 -4.83 -13.62
CA TYR A 52 -7.70 -5.61 -12.39
C TYR A 52 -6.22 -5.85 -12.08
N ALA A 53 -5.42 -6.23 -13.08
CA ALA A 53 -3.98 -6.40 -12.90
C ALA A 53 -3.29 -5.11 -12.42
N ARG A 54 -3.74 -3.95 -12.93
CA ARG A 54 -3.27 -2.64 -12.48
C ARG A 54 -3.72 -2.36 -11.04
N TYR A 55 -4.99 -2.58 -10.72
CA TYR A 55 -5.51 -2.44 -9.35
C TYR A 55 -4.73 -3.28 -8.35
N ALA A 56 -4.55 -4.57 -8.63
CA ALA A 56 -3.81 -5.50 -7.78
C ALA A 56 -2.35 -5.08 -7.59
N LYS A 57 -1.63 -4.72 -8.67
CA LYS A 57 -0.24 -4.26 -8.59
C LYS A 57 -0.09 -3.00 -7.73
N TRP A 58 -0.90 -1.97 -7.97
CA TRP A 58 -0.81 -0.72 -7.18
C TRP A 58 -1.25 -0.92 -5.74
N SER A 59 -2.27 -1.75 -5.50
CA SER A 59 -2.72 -2.12 -4.16
C SER A 59 -1.61 -2.83 -3.38
N ALA A 60 -0.94 -3.80 -4.00
CA ALA A 60 0.18 -4.53 -3.39
C ALA A 60 1.38 -3.62 -3.07
N ILE A 61 1.79 -2.74 -4.01
CA ILE A 61 2.92 -1.83 -3.82
C ILE A 61 2.64 -0.84 -2.68
N THR A 62 1.47 -0.21 -2.68
CA THR A 62 1.09 0.77 -1.67
C THR A 62 0.91 0.13 -0.29
N PHE A 63 0.35 -1.08 -0.24
CA PHE A 63 0.26 -1.85 0.99
C PHE A 63 1.64 -2.23 1.53
N ALA A 64 2.53 -2.76 0.69
CA ALA A 64 3.90 -3.11 1.08
C ALA A 64 4.67 -1.89 1.61
N GLY A 65 4.54 -0.74 0.94
CA GLY A 65 5.13 0.52 1.40
C GLY A 65 4.60 0.95 2.77
N ALA A 66 3.30 0.78 3.02
CA ALA A 66 2.69 1.12 4.31
C ALA A 66 3.21 0.18 5.42
N VAL A 67 3.31 -1.12 5.15
CA VAL A 67 3.88 -2.10 6.09
C VAL A 67 5.33 -1.75 6.41
N VAL A 68 6.15 -1.50 5.39
CA VAL A 68 7.57 -1.10 5.59
C VAL A 68 7.66 0.19 6.40
N GLY A 69 6.84 1.20 6.08
CA GLY A 69 6.82 2.46 6.83
C GLY A 69 6.49 2.27 8.31
N VAL A 70 5.47 1.46 8.63
CA VAL A 70 5.13 1.13 10.03
C VAL A 70 6.23 0.33 10.72
N LEU A 71 6.83 -0.65 10.05
CA LEU A 71 7.93 -1.42 10.63
C LEU A 71 9.14 -0.54 10.93
N LEU A 72 9.47 0.40 10.05
CA LEU A 72 10.56 1.36 10.29
C LEU A 72 10.25 2.30 11.45
N MET A 73 9.01 2.79 11.57
CA MET A 73 8.59 3.59 12.73
C MET A 73 8.63 2.76 14.03
N PHE A 74 8.25 1.49 13.98
CA PHE A 74 8.34 0.59 15.13
C PHE A 74 9.80 0.38 15.56
N VAL A 75 10.70 0.13 14.62
CA VAL A 75 12.14 0.02 14.91
C VAL A 75 12.64 1.29 15.57
N ALA A 76 12.33 2.47 15.02
CA ALA A 76 12.72 3.76 15.59
C ALA A 76 12.10 4.04 16.98
N ALA A 77 11.02 3.36 17.35
CA ALA A 77 10.38 3.49 18.67
C ALA A 77 11.04 2.62 19.75
N VAL A 78 11.70 1.54 19.34
CA VAL A 78 12.20 0.50 20.25
C VAL A 78 13.72 0.59 20.47
N ILE A 79 14.47 1.18 19.53
CA ILE A 79 15.92 1.42 19.66
C ILE A 79 16.24 2.70 20.45
#